data_AF-A0A7S2PX27-F1
#
_entry.id   AF-A0A7S2PX27-F1
#
_cell.length_a   1.000
_cell.length_b   1.000
_cell.length_c   1.000
_cell.angle_alpha   90.00
_cell.angle_beta   90.00
_cell.angle_gamma   90.00
#
_symmetry.space_group_name_H-M   'P 1'
#
loop_
_entity.id
_entity.type
_entity.pdbx_description
1 polymer ?
#
loop_
_entity_poly.entity_id
_entity_poly.type
_entity_poly.pdbx_seq_one_letter_code
_entity_poly.pdbx_strand_id
1 'polypeptide(L)'
;CFQVVDHCDMDRDLVFIAMSFFDRYLSRYSVDETLTQLVAMTCLYLAVKVHSSKKISISSIVSLSRGFFRLDQVVKMEMCIMKSLNWYLNPPTPSTFVDI
;
A
#
# COMPACT_ATOMS: atom_id res chain seq x y z
N CYS A 1 7.16 6.92 -1.81
CA CYS A 1 6.82 5.97 -0.72
C CYS A 1 7.64 6.20 0.56
N PHE A 2 8.97 6.18 0.53
CA PHE A 2 9.80 6.31 1.75
C PHE A 2 9.55 7.60 2.57
N GLN A 3 9.36 8.76 1.92
CA GLN A 3 9.07 10.01 2.62
C GLN A 3 7.81 9.98 3.50
N VAL A 4 6.81 9.17 3.15
CA VAL A 4 5.58 9.02 3.96
C VAL A 4 5.82 8.14 5.17
N VAL A 5 6.62 7.09 4.99
CA VAL A 5 6.94 6.12 6.05
C VAL A 5 7.90 6.75 7.07
N ASP A 6 8.92 7.46 6.61
CA ASP A 6 9.85 8.19 7.47
C ASP A 6 9.15 9.33 8.24
N HIS A 7 8.17 10.00 7.61
CA HIS A 7 7.39 11.06 8.30
C HIS A 7 6.42 10.52 9.36
N CYS A 8 6.01 9.26 9.25
CA CYS A 8 5.07 8.64 10.18
C CYS A 8 5.72 7.64 11.15
N ASP A 9 7.06 7.56 11.16
CA ASP A 9 7.83 6.62 11.99
C ASP A 9 7.32 5.17 11.81
N MET A 10 7.07 4.81 10.56
CA MET A 10 6.52 3.50 10.19
C MET A 10 7.65 2.52 9.87
N ASP A 11 7.43 1.24 10.16
CA ASP A 11 8.40 0.19 9.87
C ASP A 11 8.70 0.14 8.36
N ARG A 12 9.99 0.04 8.01
CA ARG A 12 10.45 -0.08 6.61
C ARG A 12 9.93 -1.36 5.98
N ASP A 13 9.60 -2.39 6.77
CA ASP A 13 8.92 -3.60 6.31
C ASP A 13 7.58 -3.31 5.63
N LEU A 14 6.86 -2.29 6.08
CA LEU A 14 5.60 -1.89 5.44
C LEU A 14 5.81 -1.37 4.02
N VAL A 15 6.96 -0.76 3.72
CA VAL A 15 7.30 -0.35 2.35
C VAL A 15 7.54 -1.56 1.47
N PHE A 16 8.28 -2.56 1.97
CA PHE A 16 8.56 -3.78 1.21
C PHE A 16 7.27 -4.57 0.91
N ILE A 17 6.37 -4.67 1.89
CA ILE A 17 5.06 -5.29 1.72
C ILE A 17 4.21 -4.51 0.69
N ALA A 18 4.15 -3.18 0.82
CA ALA A 18 3.41 -2.33 -0.11
C ALA A 18 3.95 -2.43 -1.55
N MET A 19 5.28 -2.44 -1.72
CA MET A 19 5.93 -2.64 -3.02
C MET A 19 5.58 -4.01 -3.61
N SER A 20 5.61 -5.08 -2.80
CA SER A 20 5.18 -6.41 -3.24
C SER A 20 3.72 -6.43 -3.73
N PHE A 21 2.80 -5.73 -3.05
CA PHE A 21 1.43 -5.60 -3.53
C PHE A 21 1.35 -4.83 -4.85
N PHE A 22 2.09 -3.73 -4.95
CA PHE A 22 2.12 -2.86 -6.12
C PHE A 22 2.64 -3.60 -7.35
N ASP A 23 3.80 -4.24 -7.25
CA ASP A 23 4.43 -4.98 -8.35
C ASP A 23 3.54 -6.14 -8.82
N ARG A 24 2.94 -6.89 -7.89
CA ARG A 24 2.02 -8.00 -8.21
C ARG A 24 0.69 -7.54 -8.81
N TYR A 25 0.27 -6.31 -8.54
CA TYR A 25 -0.90 -5.71 -9.18
C TYR A 25 -0.55 -5.28 -10.61
N LEU A 26 0.55 -4.54 -10.78
CA LEU A 26 0.98 -4.03 -12.09
C LEU A 26 1.46 -5.12 -13.05
N SER A 27 1.91 -6.26 -12.55
CA SER A 27 2.21 -7.43 -13.40
C SER A 27 0.97 -8.02 -14.08
N ARG A 28 -0.24 -7.69 -13.60
CA ARG A 28 -1.53 -8.13 -14.15
C ARG A 28 -2.29 -7.02 -14.88
N TYR A 29 -2.06 -5.76 -14.51
CA TYR A 29 -2.81 -4.63 -15.03
C TYR A 29 -1.88 -3.50 -15.47
N SER A 30 -2.08 -3.02 -16.70
CA SER A 30 -1.50 -1.77 -17.17
C SER A 30 -2.39 -0.62 -16.71
N VAL A 31 -1.80 0.39 -16.08
CA VAL A 31 -2.49 1.55 -15.52
C VAL A 31 -1.80 2.84 -15.98
N ASP A 32 -2.54 3.93 -16.06
CA ASP A 32 -1.99 5.25 -16.38
C ASP A 32 -1.31 5.89 -15.16
N GLU A 33 -0.61 7.00 -15.37
CA GLU A 33 0.17 7.68 -14.33
C GLU A 33 -0.70 8.09 -13.13
N THR A 34 -1.92 8.57 -13.37
CA THR A 34 -2.81 9.03 -12.30
C THR A 34 -3.29 7.87 -11.42
N LEU A 35 -3.62 6.74 -12.05
CA LEU A 35 -4.09 5.55 -11.36
C LEU A 35 -2.92 4.80 -10.71
N THR A 36 -1.71 4.91 -11.25
CA THR A 36 -0.48 4.40 -10.63
C THR A 36 -0.28 4.97 -9.22
N GLN A 37 -0.47 6.28 -9.04
CA GLN A 37 -0.38 6.92 -7.73
C GLN A 37 -1.48 6.43 -6.77
N LEU A 38 -2.70 6.27 -7.25
CA LEU A 38 -3.80 5.71 -6.46
C LEU A 38 -3.48 4.27 -6.00
N VAL A 39 -2.98 3.42 -6.90
CA VAL A 39 -2.58 2.04 -6.58
C VAL A 39 -1.47 2.06 -5.53
N ALA A 40 -0.41 2.85 -5.72
CA ALA A 40 0.71 2.94 -4.78
C ALA A 40 0.27 3.37 -3.37
N MET A 41 -0.55 4.42 -3.28
CA MET A 41 -1.07 4.91 -1.99
C MET A 41 -2.00 3.88 -1.33
N THR A 42 -2.80 3.17 -2.12
CA THR A 42 -3.70 2.14 -1.60
C THR A 42 -2.94 0.88 -1.16
N CYS A 43 -1.87 0.49 -1.86
CA CYS A 43 -0.96 -0.58 -1.45
C CYS A 43 -0.30 -0.25 -0.10
N LEU A 44 0.15 1.00 0.09
CA LEU A 44 0.70 1.45 1.36
C LEU A 44 -0.34 1.42 2.49
N TYR A 45 -1.55 1.94 2.22
CA TYR A 45 -2.66 1.87 3.17
C TYR A 45 -2.98 0.42 3.58
N LEU A 46 -3.05 -0.49 2.61
CA LEU A 46 -3.32 -1.90 2.85
C LEU A 46 -2.20 -2.57 3.66
N ALA A 47 -0.93 -2.29 3.36
CA ALA A 47 0.20 -2.81 4.12
C ALA A 47 0.14 -2.37 5.58
N VAL A 48 -0.09 -1.08 5.84
CA VAL A 48 -0.26 -0.55 7.21
C VAL A 48 -1.45 -1.22 7.91
N LYS A 49 -2.59 -1.34 7.23
CA LYS A 49 -3.82 -1.91 7.81
C LYS A 49 -3.65 -3.38 8.22
N VAL A 50 -2.87 -4.16 7.46
CA VAL A 50 -2.69 -5.61 7.70
C VAL A 50 -1.53 -5.90 8.63
N HIS A 51 -0.42 -5.17 8.53
CA HIS A 51 0.85 -5.51 9.18
C HIS A 51 1.30 -4.54 10.26
N SER A 52 0.69 -3.35 10.37
CA SER A 52 1.05 -2.39 11.42
C SER A 52 0.16 -2.51 12.65
N SER A 53 0.76 -2.37 13.83
CA SER A 53 0.03 -2.14 15.09
C SER A 53 -0.60 -0.74 15.14
N LYS A 54 -0.16 0.21 14.29
CA LYS A 54 -0.68 1.59 14.24
C LYS A 54 -1.95 1.64 13.40
N LYS A 55 -3.01 2.27 13.92
CA LYS A 55 -4.26 2.50 13.16
C LYS A 55 -4.15 3.76 12.33
N ILE A 56 -4.02 3.62 11.01
CA ILE A 56 -4.16 4.73 10.07
C ILE A 56 -5.58 4.76 9.51
N SER A 57 -6.22 5.93 9.61
CA SER A 57 -7.53 6.14 9.00
C SER A 57 -7.38 6.34 7.48
N ILE A 58 -8.37 5.90 6.70
CA ILE A 58 -8.41 6.17 5.25
C ILE A 58 -8.38 7.68 4.99
N SER A 59 -9.04 8.47 5.85
CA SER A 59 -9.04 9.93 5.76
C SER A 59 -7.64 10.52 5.87
N SER A 60 -6.76 9.94 6.69
CA SER A 60 -5.36 10.37 6.80
C SER A 60 -4.58 10.17 5.50
N ILE A 61 -4.80 9.03 4.82
CA ILE A 61 -4.19 8.74 3.51
C ILE A 61 -4.71 9.68 2.42
N VAL A 62 -6.01 9.97 2.42
CA VAL A 62 -6.62 10.93 1.49
C VAL A 62 -6.04 12.33 1.70
N SER A 63 -5.90 12.78 2.96
CA SER A 63 -5.25 14.05 3.28
C SER A 63 -3.78 14.09 2.82
N LEU A 64 -3.05 12.98 2.96
CA LEU A 64 -1.67 12.87 2.50
C LEU A 64 -1.54 12.99 0.98
N SER A 65 -2.56 12.52 0.25
CA SER A 65 -2.65 12.68 -1.21
C SER A 65 -2.97 14.11 -1.67
N ARG A 66 -3.06 15.09 -0.75
CA ARG A 66 -3.41 16.49 -1.05
C ARG A 66 -4.73 16.64 -1.82
N GLY A 67 -5.68 15.74 -1.60
CA GLY A 67 -6.98 15.75 -2.27
C GLY A 67 -6.99 15.21 -3.70
N PHE A 68 -5.91 14.58 -4.18
CA PHE A 68 -5.88 13.94 -5.51
C PHE A 68 -6.90 12.80 -5.63
N PHE A 69 -7.18 12.10 -4.54
CA PHE A 69 -8.08 10.95 -4.53
C PHE A 69 -9.18 11.10 -3.49
N ARG A 70 -10.37 10.60 -3.82
CA ARG A 70 -11.50 10.54 -2.90
C ARG A 70 -11.49 9.23 -2.12
N LEU A 71 -12.14 9.22 -0.96
CA LEU A 71 -12.27 8.04 -0.10
C LEU A 71 -12.88 6.84 -0.86
N ASP A 72 -13.89 7.08 -1.70
CA ASP A 72 -14.53 6.01 -2.50
C ASP A 72 -13.56 5.36 -3.49
N GLN A 73 -12.61 6.13 -4.02
CA GLN A 73 -11.60 5.62 -4.97
C GLN A 73 -10.61 4.71 -4.26
N VAL A 74 -10.14 5.11 -3.07
CA VAL A 74 -9.23 4.29 -2.26
C VAL A 74 -9.90 2.99 -1.83
N VAL A 75 -11.15 3.03 -1.35
CA VAL A 75 -11.89 1.82 -0.94
C VAL A 75 -12.13 0.86 -2.10
N LYS A 76 -12.50 1.38 -3.28
CA LYS A 76 -12.66 0.54 -4.47
C LYS A 76 -11.34 -0.08 -4.90
N MET A 77 -10.27 0.72 -4.92
CA MET A 77 -8.93 0.25 -5.29
C MET A 77 -8.42 -0.81 -4.30
N GLU A 78 -8.70 -0.66 -3.00
CA GLU A 78 -8.31 -1.62 -1.97
C GLU A 78 -8.89 -2.99 -2.30
N MET A 79 -10.19 -3.04 -2.60
CA MET A 79 -10.86 -4.29 -2.97
C MET A 79 -10.32 -4.88 -4.29
N CYS A 80 -10.03 -4.03 -5.29
CA CYS A 80 -9.44 -4.48 -6.55
C CYS A 80 -8.06 -5.12 -6.33
N ILE A 81 -7.20 -4.47 -5.54
CA ILE A 81 -5.88 -5.00 -5.19
C ILE A 81 -6.02 -6.33 -4.45
N MET A 82 -6.80 -6.40 -3.37
CA MET A 82 -6.98 -7.64 -2.60
C MET A 82 -7.48 -8.81 -3.46
N LYS A 83 -8.44 -8.56 -4.34
CA LYS A 83 -8.94 -9.57 -5.29
C LYS A 83 -7.87 -10.00 -6.29
N SER A 84 -7.12 -9.07 -6.87
CA SER A 84 -6.05 -9.40 -7.82
C SER A 84 -4.92 -10.24 -7.21
N LEU A 85 -4.67 -10.03 -5.91
CA LEU A 85 -3.67 -10.76 -5.15
C LEU A 85 -4.21 -12.08 -4.60
N ASN A 86 -5.46 -12.44 -4.89
CA ASN A 86 -6.17 -13.58 -4.33
C ASN A 86 -6.06 -13.64 -2.79
N TRP A 87 -6.10 -12.48 -2.13
CA TRP A 87 -5.94 -12.33 -0.68
C TRP A 87 -4.61 -12.83 -0.10
N TYR A 88 -3.61 -13.14 -0.93
CA TYR A 88 -2.25 -13.43 -0.48
C TYR A 88 -1.54 -12.13 -0.08
N LEU A 89 -1.83 -11.67 1.15
CA LEU A 89 -1.39 -10.39 1.71
C LEU A 89 -0.18 -10.49 2.67
N ASN A 90 0.43 -11.67 2.81
CA ASN A 90 1.62 -11.88 3.63
C ASN A 90 2.83 -12.26 2.76
N PRO A 91 3.43 -11.32 2.01
CA PRO A 91 4.62 -11.59 1.22
C PRO A 91 5.83 -11.72 2.15
N PRO A 92 6.85 -12.51 1.77
CA PRO A 92 8.11 -12.52 2.50
C PRO A 92 8.77 -11.13 2.41
N THR A 93 9.25 -10.61 3.53
CA THR A 93 10.01 -9.34 3.57
C THR A 93 11.52 -9.64 3.62
N PRO A 94 12.39 -8.72 3.16
CA PRO A 94 13.84 -8.88 3.28
C PRO A 94 14.28 -9.18 4.71
N SER A 95 13.64 -8.55 5.70
CA SER A 95 13.91 -8.74 7.14
C SER A 95 13.70 -10.20 7.57
N THR A 96 12.75 -10.92 6.95
CA THR A 96 12.53 -12.36 7.20
C THR A 96 13.77 -13.22 6.89
N PHE A 97 14.67 -12.75 6.01
CA PHE A 97 15.89 -13.46 5.63
C PHE A 97 17.17 -12.92 6.27
N VAL A 98 17.12 -11.71 6.84
CA VAL A 98 18.29 -11.04 7.44
C VAL A 98 18.37 -11.25 8.96
N ASP A 99 17.26 -11.61 9.61
CA ASP A 99 17.22 -11.97 11.04
C ASP A 99 17.84 -13.37 11.35
N ILE A 100 19.03 -13.65 10.80
CA ILE A 100 19.87 -14.83 11.09
C ILE A 100 20.95 -14.46 12.11
#